data_AF-A0A923D6N6-F1
#
_entry.id   AF-A0A923D6N6-F1
#
_cell.length_a   1.000
_cell.length_b   1.000
_cell.length_c   1.000
_cell.angle_alpha   90.00
_cell.angle_beta   90.00
_cell.angle_gamma   90.00
#
_symmetry.space_group_name_H-M   'P 1'
#
loop_
_entity.id
_entity.type
_entity.pdbx_description
1 polymer ?
#
loop_
_entity_poly.entity_id
_entity_poly.type
_entity_poly.pdbx_seq_one_letter_code
_entity_poly.pdbx_strand_id
1 'polypeptide(L)'
;VDPYYSFSTKGKEETIDFRVPIARIEQERREEARLLPGLVRTDEPVFNVPRLGKTQLQAWQDHEVIMILPDGCRVYRFYSWEVRLVTSLDYLYTDVSIYDYLRRLSEDGENIADYDTIWYYF
;
A
#
# COMPACT_ATOMS: atom_id res chain seq x y z
N VAL A 1 -11.83 -0.02 20.30
CA VAL A 1 -10.59 0.72 20.59
C VAL A 1 -10.10 1.27 19.26
N ASP A 2 -9.84 2.56 19.16
CA ASP A 2 -9.60 3.17 17.85
C ASP A 2 -8.29 2.67 17.21
N PRO A 3 -8.29 2.46 15.88
CA PRO A 3 -7.10 2.07 15.14
C PRO A 3 -6.06 3.19 15.13
N TYR A 4 -4.80 2.83 14.96
CA TYR A 4 -3.76 3.79 14.60
C TYR A 4 -3.76 3.93 13.08
N TYR A 5 -3.54 5.14 12.58
CA TYR A 5 -3.52 5.41 11.15
C TYR A 5 -2.09 5.48 10.66
N SER A 6 -1.69 4.51 9.84
CA SER A 6 -0.48 4.59 9.04
C SER A 6 -0.75 5.32 7.73
N PHE A 7 0.03 6.34 7.41
CA PHE A 7 -0.10 7.05 6.14
C PHE A 7 0.93 6.54 5.15
N SER A 8 0.46 5.97 4.04
CA SER A 8 1.33 5.73 2.89
C SER A 8 1.67 7.09 2.27
N THR A 9 2.95 7.44 2.33
CA THR A 9 3.42 8.75 1.89
C THR A 9 3.39 8.82 0.36
N LYS A 10 2.70 9.83 -0.17
CA LYS A 10 2.88 10.24 -1.57
C LYS A 10 4.23 10.97 -1.67
N GLY A 11 5.32 10.20 -1.62
CA GLY A 11 6.67 10.75 -1.66
C GLY A 11 7.05 11.27 -3.04
N LYS A 12 8.04 12.16 -3.07
CA LYS A 12 8.74 12.55 -4.30
C LYS A 12 9.84 11.52 -4.62
N GLU A 13 10.42 11.60 -5.80
CA GLU A 13 11.53 10.71 -6.19
C GLU A 13 12.71 10.80 -5.21
N GLU A 14 13.00 11.99 -4.69
CA GLU A 14 14.08 12.22 -3.73
C GLU A 14 13.86 11.56 -2.36
N THR A 15 12.63 11.11 -2.10
CA THR A 15 12.23 10.46 -0.83
C THR A 15 11.92 8.98 -0.99
N ILE A 16 12.31 8.37 -2.11
CA ILE A 16 12.00 6.96 -2.43
C ILE A 16 12.52 6.00 -1.36
N ASP A 17 13.64 6.32 -0.72
CA ASP A 17 14.25 5.49 0.33
C ASP A 17 13.38 5.39 1.59
N PHE A 18 12.51 6.37 1.83
CA PHE A 18 11.57 6.36 2.95
C PHE A 18 10.21 5.77 2.60
N ARG A 19 10.02 5.34 1.34
CA ARG A 19 8.77 4.75 0.89
C ARG A 19 8.79 3.24 1.07
N VAL A 20 7.58 2.72 1.25
CA VAL A 20 7.27 1.31 1.43
C VAL A 20 6.17 0.96 0.41
N PRO A 21 6.30 -0.14 -0.35
CA PRO A 21 5.24 -0.56 -1.26
C PRO A 21 3.92 -0.77 -0.51
N ILE A 22 2.79 -0.41 -1.14
CA ILE A 22 1.43 -0.66 -0.63
C ILE A 22 1.27 -2.14 -0.25
N ALA A 23 1.81 -3.04 -1.07
CA ALA A 23 1.79 -4.47 -0.80
C ALA A 23 2.47 -4.86 0.52
N ARG A 24 3.59 -4.19 0.87
CA ARG A 24 4.29 -4.40 2.13
C ARG A 24 3.49 -3.87 3.31
N ILE A 25 2.82 -2.73 3.15
CA ILE A 25 1.96 -2.14 4.18
C ILE A 25 0.80 -3.09 4.51
N GLU A 26 0.13 -3.63 3.48
CA GLU A 26 -0.96 -4.60 3.66
C GLU A 26 -0.44 -5.92 4.26
N GLN A 27 0.76 -6.34 3.88
CA GLN A 27 1.43 -7.49 4.50
C GLN A 27 1.70 -7.27 5.99
N GLU A 28 2.28 -6.12 6.35
CA GLU A 28 2.62 -5.78 7.74
C GLU A 28 1.37 -5.78 8.62
N ARG A 29 0.27 -5.20 8.10
CA ARG A 29 -1.03 -5.21 8.76
C ARG A 29 -1.51 -6.63 9.07
N ARG A 30 -1.30 -7.60 8.16
CA ARG A 30 -1.70 -9.00 8.36
C ARG A 30 -0.76 -9.74 9.31
N GLU A 31 0.52 -9.41 9.27
CA GLU A 31 1.55 -9.95 10.17
C GLU A 31 1.42 -9.44 11.60
N GLU A 32 0.77 -8.29 11.80
CA GLU A 32 0.53 -7.68 13.11
C GLU A 32 -0.32 -8.61 14.02
N ALA A 33 0.35 -9.53 14.70
CA ALA A 33 -0.25 -10.41 15.69
C ALA A 33 -0.26 -9.71 17.06
N ARG A 34 -1.46 -9.40 17.58
CA ARG A 34 -1.57 -8.77 18.91
C ARG A 34 -1.59 -9.80 20.04
N LEU A 35 -0.62 -9.63 20.94
CA LEU A 35 -0.34 -10.41 22.15
C LEU A 35 -1.43 -10.34 23.24
N LEU A 36 -2.56 -9.65 23.03
CA LEU A 36 -3.64 -9.51 24.02
C LEU A 36 -4.98 -10.07 23.50
N PRO A 37 -5.48 -11.19 24.07
CA PRO A 37 -6.78 -11.74 23.72
C PRO A 37 -7.91 -10.72 23.97
N GLY A 38 -8.78 -10.53 22.97
CA GLY A 38 -10.02 -9.75 23.12
C GLY A 38 -9.91 -8.24 22.88
N LEU A 39 -8.73 -7.72 22.52
CA LEU A 39 -8.56 -6.31 22.15
C LEU A 39 -7.96 -6.18 20.74
N VAL A 40 -8.81 -5.92 19.75
CA VAL A 40 -8.37 -5.64 18.38
C VAL A 40 -8.23 -4.11 18.23
N ARG A 41 -7.01 -3.62 18.04
CA ARG A 41 -6.80 -2.38 17.25
C ARG A 41 -6.01 -2.84 16.03
N THR A 42 -6.48 -2.56 14.83
CA THR A 42 -5.71 -2.84 13.61
C THR A 42 -4.99 -1.56 13.19
N ASP A 43 -3.84 -1.68 12.53
CA ASP A 43 -3.36 -0.58 11.71
C ASP A 43 -4.38 -0.30 10.60
N GLU A 44 -4.67 0.97 10.38
CA GLU A 44 -5.49 1.45 9.28
C GLU A 44 -4.64 2.24 8.28
N PRO A 45 -4.05 1.56 7.27
CA PRO A 45 -3.26 2.21 6.26
C PRO A 45 -4.15 3.05 5.35
N VAL A 46 -3.83 4.33 5.28
CA VAL A 46 -4.54 5.33 4.49
C VAL A 46 -3.61 5.93 3.45
N PHE A 47 -4.12 6.02 2.22
CA PHE A 47 -3.44 6.67 1.11
C PHE A 47 -4.18 7.94 0.68
N ASN A 48 -3.43 9.02 0.42
CA ASN A 48 -4.00 10.28 -0.02
C ASN A 48 -4.05 10.34 -1.55
N VAL A 49 -5.25 10.14 -2.08
CA VAL A 49 -5.52 10.12 -3.51
C VAL A 49 -5.87 11.54 -3.98
N PRO A 50 -5.12 12.12 -4.94
CA PRO A 50 -5.44 13.44 -5.46
C PRO A 50 -6.88 13.54 -5.95
N ARG A 51 -7.60 14.58 -5.49
CA ARG A 51 -9.01 14.85 -5.84
C ARG A 51 -10.05 13.84 -5.32
N LEU A 52 -9.65 12.65 -4.86
CA LEU A 52 -10.53 11.65 -4.24
C LEU A 52 -10.44 11.64 -2.71
N GLY A 53 -9.40 12.22 -2.14
CA GLY A 53 -9.21 12.34 -0.69
C GLY A 53 -8.52 11.12 -0.07
N LYS A 54 -8.84 10.82 1.18
CA LYS A 54 -8.25 9.70 1.91
C LYS A 54 -8.95 8.39 1.56
N THR A 55 -8.20 7.42 1.06
CA THR A 55 -8.68 6.06 0.78
C THR A 55 -8.02 5.08 1.75
N GLN A 56 -8.78 4.12 2.27
CA GLN A 56 -8.26 3.05 3.12
C GLN A 56 -7.72 1.94 2.22
N LEU A 57 -6.46 1.54 2.40
CA LEU A 57 -5.85 0.53 1.53
C LEU A 57 -6.43 -0.88 1.76
N GLN A 58 -6.97 -1.17 2.94
CA GLN A 58 -7.70 -2.42 3.20
C GLN A 58 -9.01 -2.55 2.43
N ALA A 59 -9.58 -1.43 1.98
CA ALA A 59 -10.84 -1.42 1.26
C ALA A 59 -10.53 -1.79 -0.20
N TRP A 60 -10.30 -3.07 -0.47
CA TRP A 60 -9.95 -3.58 -1.80
C TRP A 60 -11.05 -3.35 -2.85
N GLN A 61 -12.25 -2.93 -2.43
CA GLN A 61 -13.29 -2.46 -3.35
C GLN A 61 -13.02 -1.05 -3.90
N ASP A 62 -12.13 -0.27 -3.26
CA ASP A 62 -11.83 1.12 -3.61
C ASP A 62 -10.62 1.25 -4.54
N HIS A 63 -9.83 0.19 -4.69
CA HIS A 63 -8.70 0.16 -5.60
C HIS A 63 -8.35 -1.25 -6.08
N GLU A 64 -7.59 -1.36 -7.15
CA GLU A 64 -7.08 -2.65 -7.65
C GLU A 64 -5.72 -2.48 -8.32
N VAL A 65 -4.91 -3.55 -8.35
CA VAL A 65 -3.74 -3.63 -9.23
C VAL A 65 -4.17 -3.91 -10.66
N ILE A 66 -3.82 -3.02 -11.59
CA ILE A 66 -4.15 -3.16 -13.02
C ILE A 66 -2.95 -3.57 -13.87
N MET A 67 -1.73 -3.39 -13.37
CA MET A 67 -0.50 -3.68 -14.11
C MET A 67 0.69 -3.89 -13.18
N ILE A 68 1.62 -4.74 -13.60
CA ILE A 68 2.97 -4.86 -13.04
C ILE A 68 3.95 -4.45 -14.13
N LEU A 69 4.81 -3.47 -13.83
CA LEU A 69 5.81 -2.95 -14.76
C LEU A 69 7.08 -3.83 -14.75
N PRO A 70 7.92 -3.78 -15.80
CA PRO A 70 9.13 -4.62 -15.89
C PRO A 70 10.16 -4.38 -14.78
N ASP A 71 10.10 -3.21 -14.13
CA ASP A 71 10.94 -2.83 -12.99
C ASP A 71 10.42 -3.37 -11.66
N GLY A 72 9.26 -4.05 -11.63
CA GLY A 72 8.63 -4.56 -10.43
C GLY A 72 7.71 -3.57 -9.71
N CYS A 73 7.47 -2.38 -10.29
CA CYS A 73 6.47 -1.44 -9.80
C CYS A 73 5.06 -1.97 -10.09
N ARG A 74 4.11 -1.65 -9.20
CA ARG A 74 2.69 -1.95 -9.41
C ARG A 74 1.93 -0.67 -9.73
N VAL A 75 1.01 -0.77 -10.69
CA VAL A 75 0.08 0.30 -11.02
C VAL A 75 -1.26 -0.02 -10.40
N TYR A 76 -1.69 0.83 -9.48
CA TYR A 76 -2.99 0.77 -8.83
C TYR A 76 -3.96 1.72 -9.51
N ARG A 77 -5.21 1.27 -9.65
CA ARG A 77 -6.34 2.09 -10.04
C ARG A 77 -7.20 2.33 -8.81
N PHE A 78 -7.34 3.58 -8.39
CA PHE A 78 -8.25 3.99 -7.33
C PHE A 78 -9.56 4.48 -7.93
N TYR A 79 -10.66 3.88 -7.51
CA TYR A 79 -12.00 4.16 -8.02
C TYR A 79 -12.53 5.50 -7.52
N SER A 80 -13.17 6.26 -8.40
CA SER A 80 -13.92 7.43 -7.97
C SER A 80 -15.29 7.03 -7.38
N TRP A 81 -15.60 7.57 -6.21
CA TRP A 81 -16.92 7.43 -5.57
C TRP A 81 -18.05 8.12 -6.37
N GLU A 82 -17.72 9.04 -7.29
CA GLU A 82 -18.70 9.80 -8.07
C GLU A 82 -19.10 9.06 -9.36
N VAL A 83 -19.82 7.95 -9.21
CA VAL A 83 -20.23 7.08 -10.34
C VAL A 83 -21.24 7.76 -11.30
N ARG A 84 -21.78 8.94 -10.97
CA ARG A 84 -22.88 9.58 -11.73
C ARG A 84 -22.51 10.88 -12.46
N LEU A 85 -21.25 11.33 -12.39
CA LEU A 85 -20.78 12.48 -13.14
C LEU A 85 -19.80 11.98 -14.19
N VAL A 86 -20.08 12.24 -15.47
CA VAL A 86 -19.28 11.80 -16.65
C VAL A 86 -17.81 12.25 -16.59
N THR A 87 -17.46 13.09 -15.62
CA THR A 87 -16.13 13.67 -15.38
C THR A 87 -15.34 13.02 -14.26
N SER A 88 -15.87 12.02 -13.55
CA SER A 88 -15.11 11.31 -12.52
C SER A 88 -14.06 10.40 -13.18
N LEU A 89 -12.80 10.74 -13.00
CA LEU A 89 -11.68 9.97 -13.50
C LEU A 89 -11.09 9.16 -12.34
N ASP A 90 -10.94 7.86 -12.56
CA ASP A 90 -10.14 7.00 -11.68
C ASP A 90 -8.72 7.56 -11.57
N TYR A 91 -8.09 7.37 -10.42
CA TYR A 91 -6.71 7.78 -10.21
C TYR A 91 -5.76 6.61 -10.41
N LEU A 92 -4.86 6.71 -11.39
CA LEU A 92 -3.79 5.76 -11.57
C LEU A 92 -2.56 6.16 -10.76
N TYR A 93 -2.02 5.21 -10.03
CA TYR A 93 -0.85 5.39 -9.19
C TYR A 93 0.19 4.31 -9.46
N THR A 94 1.39 4.72 -9.84
CA THR A 94 2.55 3.82 -9.89
C THR A 94 3.25 3.85 -8.55
N ASP A 95 3.27 2.71 -7.88
CA ASP A 95 3.94 2.54 -6.59
C ASP A 95 5.44 2.26 -6.75
N VAL A 96 6.19 2.26 -5.64
CA VAL A 96 7.60 1.87 -5.64
C VAL A 96 7.80 0.41 -6.07
N SER A 97 8.94 0.14 -6.69
CA SER A 97 9.30 -1.22 -7.10
C SER A 97 9.43 -2.13 -5.87
N ILE A 98 8.72 -3.25 -5.90
CA ILE A 98 8.87 -4.30 -4.89
C ILE A 98 10.26 -4.92 -5.00
N TYR A 99 10.79 -5.06 -6.22
CA TYR A 99 12.12 -5.62 -6.44
C TYR A 99 13.20 -4.74 -5.79
N ASP A 100 13.19 -3.44 -6.07
CA ASP A 100 14.16 -2.51 -5.48
C ASP A 100 14.00 -2.41 -3.96
N TYR A 101 12.75 -2.46 -3.46
CA TYR A 101 12.48 -2.48 -2.04
C TYR A 101 13.05 -3.71 -1.34
N LEU A 102 12.84 -4.93 -1.88
CA LEU A 102 13.39 -6.17 -1.32
C LEU A 102 14.92 -6.18 -1.41
N ARG A 103 15.49 -5.64 -2.48
CA ARG A 103 16.94 -5.48 -2.62
C ARG A 103 17.50 -4.57 -1.54
N ARG A 104 16.86 -3.43 -1.28
CA ARG A 104 17.25 -2.52 -0.19
C ARG A 104 17.19 -3.20 1.17
N LEU A 105 16.11 -3.92 1.47
CA LEU A 105 15.99 -4.69 2.72
C LEU A 105 17.14 -5.70 2.88
N SER A 106 17.50 -6.38 1.79
CA SER A 106 18.66 -7.29 1.80
C SER A 106 19.98 -6.58 2.08
N GLU A 107 20.17 -5.38 1.52
CA GLU A 107 21.35 -4.54 1.73
C GLU A 107 21.41 -4.01 3.18
N ASP A 108 20.24 -3.76 3.79
CA ASP A 108 20.08 -3.39 5.20
C ASP A 108 20.28 -4.58 6.17
N GLY A 109 20.41 -5.81 5.64
CA GLY A 109 20.67 -7.04 6.42
C GLY A 109 19.42 -7.82 6.84
N GLU A 110 18.25 -7.46 6.32
CA GLU A 110 17.00 -8.18 6.56
C GLU A 110 16.93 -9.50 5.78
N ASN A 111 16.15 -10.45 6.29
CA ASN A 111 15.91 -11.73 5.62
C ASN A 111 14.73 -11.62 4.64
N ILE A 112 15.02 -11.56 3.33
CA ILE A 112 14.02 -11.42 2.26
C ILE A 112 12.93 -12.50 2.32
N ALA A 113 13.25 -13.72 2.80
CA ALA A 113 12.30 -14.82 2.86
C ALA A 113 11.08 -14.51 3.76
N ASP A 114 11.25 -13.64 4.76
CA ASP A 114 10.15 -13.22 5.64
C ASP A 114 9.12 -12.35 4.89
N TYR A 115 9.51 -11.80 3.73
CA TYR A 115 8.69 -10.90 2.92
C TYR A 115 8.06 -11.59 1.69
N ASP A 116 8.25 -12.90 1.49
CA ASP A 116 7.83 -13.60 0.25
C ASP A 116 6.32 -13.49 -0.03
N THR A 117 5.51 -13.30 1.02
CA THR A 117 4.06 -13.14 0.83
C THR A 117 3.62 -11.79 0.24
N ILE A 118 4.53 -10.81 0.12
CA ILE A 118 4.27 -9.47 -0.44
C ILE A 118 3.63 -9.53 -1.85
N TRP A 119 3.85 -10.61 -2.59
CA TRP A 119 3.30 -10.83 -3.93
C TRP A 119 1.79 -11.12 -3.95
N TYR A 120 1.20 -11.47 -2.81
CA TYR A 120 -0.21 -11.88 -2.69
C TYR A 120 -1.16 -10.79 -2.17
N TYR A 121 -0.68 -9.55 -1.99
CA TYR A 121 -1.50 -8.41 -1.54
C TYR A 121 -1.74 -7.48 -2.72
N PHE A 122 -2.94 -7.49 -3.32
CA PHE A 122 -3.30 -6.76 -4.54
C PHE A 122 -4.63 -6.03 -4.38
#